data_AF-D5EKC3-F1
#
_entry.id   AF-D5EKC3-F1
#
_cell.length_a   1.000
_cell.length_b   1.000
_cell.length_c   1.000
_cell.angle_alpha   90.00
_cell.angle_beta   90.00
_cell.angle_gamma   90.00
#
_symmetry.space_group_name_H-M   'P 1'
#
loop_
_entity.id
_entity.type
_entity.pdbx_description
1 polymer ?
#
loop_
_entity_poly.entity_id
_entity_poly.type
_entity_poly.pdbx_seq_one_letter_code
_entity_poly.pdbx_strand_id
1 'polypeptide(L)'
;MPKADPLEQLSVLNELLARVHGSDPEGAEHARRLLDFFREETPDELHQLTVRDCADKLARMHLGEDDDAVAFAHWHVPEASECSPLWIRQAIVGEMKKLAGRRRALLLVTGLREAICPSGGYWTKAREDQFRRVRDWIDELVCAWASRESQLQVIVI
;
A
#
# COMPACT_ATOMS: atom_id res chain seq x y z
N MET A 1 -16.91 -11.24 7.55
CA MET A 1 -15.75 -11.74 6.79
C MET A 1 -14.51 -11.49 7.64
N PRO A 2 -13.58 -12.45 7.74
CA PRO A 2 -12.42 -12.31 8.62
C PRO A 2 -11.59 -11.08 8.25
N LYS A 3 -10.95 -10.48 9.26
CA LYS A 3 -9.96 -9.41 9.10
C LYS A 3 -8.88 -9.96 8.16
N ALA A 4 -8.51 -9.22 7.11
CA ALA A 4 -7.42 -9.69 6.26
C ALA A 4 -6.16 -9.73 7.15
N ASP A 5 -5.50 -10.87 7.19
CA ASP A 5 -4.29 -11.04 8.00
C ASP A 5 -3.21 -10.09 7.43
N PRO A 6 -2.56 -9.26 8.27
CA PRO A 6 -1.39 -8.48 7.86
C PRO A 6 -0.38 -9.28 7.01
N LEU A 7 -0.18 -10.56 7.31
CA LEU A 7 0.68 -11.44 6.52
C LEU A 7 0.13 -11.76 5.14
N GLU A 8 -1.19 -11.93 5.00
CA GLU A 8 -1.82 -12.10 3.69
C GLU A 8 -1.67 -10.83 2.84
N GLN A 9 -1.86 -9.65 3.44
CA GLN A 9 -1.67 -8.36 2.76
C GLN A 9 -0.22 -8.18 2.27
N LEU A 10 0.76 -8.51 3.11
CA LEU A 10 2.17 -8.45 2.76
C LEU A 10 2.55 -9.51 1.71
N SER A 11 1.97 -10.70 1.77
CA SER A 11 2.18 -11.76 0.77
C SER A 11 1.64 -11.34 -0.60
N VAL A 12 0.45 -10.74 -0.64
CA VAL A 12 -0.12 -10.17 -1.87
C VAL A 12 0.75 -9.04 -2.40
N LEU A 13 1.24 -8.14 -1.54
CA LEU A 13 2.14 -7.08 -1.93
C LEU A 13 3.46 -7.61 -2.52
N ASN A 14 4.06 -8.63 -1.89
CA ASN A 14 5.28 -9.29 -2.37
C ASN A 14 5.10 -9.87 -3.78
N GLU A 15 4.02 -10.60 -4.00
CA GLU A 15 3.70 -11.19 -5.31
C GLU A 15 3.38 -10.13 -6.37
N LEU A 16 2.77 -9.00 -5.98
CA LEU A 16 2.55 -7.87 -6.88
C LEU A 16 3.87 -7.19 -7.26
N LEU A 17 4.74 -6.93 -6.29
CA LEU A 17 6.05 -6.32 -6.52
C LEU A 17 6.96 -7.23 -7.37
N ALA A 18 6.95 -8.53 -7.13
CA ALA A 18 7.67 -9.52 -7.93
C ALA A 18 7.25 -9.51 -9.42
N ARG A 19 6.01 -9.12 -9.72
CA ARG A 19 5.46 -9.03 -11.08
C ARG A 19 5.68 -7.67 -11.73
N VAL A 20 6.00 -6.63 -10.97
CA VAL A 20 6.36 -5.30 -11.52
C VAL A 20 7.78 -5.38 -12.09
N HIS A 21 7.96 -4.93 -13.34
CA HIS A 21 9.22 -5.10 -14.10
C HIS A 21 10.45 -4.58 -13.37
N GLY A 22 11.50 -5.40 -13.32
CA GLY A 22 12.81 -5.09 -12.74
C GLY A 22 13.10 -5.82 -11.43
N SER A 23 12.10 -6.48 -10.85
CA SER A 23 12.25 -7.15 -9.56
C SER A 23 13.37 -8.20 -9.58
N ASP A 24 14.29 -8.08 -8.63
CA ASP A 24 15.26 -9.13 -8.31
C ASP A 24 14.50 -10.41 -7.90
N PRO A 25 14.59 -11.51 -8.67
CA PRO A 25 13.90 -12.75 -8.35
C PRO A 25 14.39 -13.34 -7.01
N GLU A 26 15.64 -13.07 -6.61
CA GLU A 26 16.16 -13.52 -5.33
C GLU A 26 15.51 -12.76 -4.16
N GLY A 27 15.37 -11.44 -4.27
CA GLY A 27 14.66 -10.60 -3.30
C GLY A 27 13.19 -11.01 -3.09
N ALA A 28 12.49 -11.33 -4.18
CA ALA A 28 11.10 -11.80 -4.14
C ALA A 28 10.94 -13.13 -3.41
N GLU A 29 11.86 -14.06 -3.65
CA GLU A 29 11.88 -15.37 -3.00
C GLU A 29 12.31 -15.26 -1.53
N HIS A 30 13.25 -14.37 -1.22
CA HIS A 30 13.68 -14.09 0.15
C HIS A 30 12.56 -13.50 1.01
N ALA A 31 11.84 -12.51 0.47
CA ALA A 31 10.67 -11.93 1.11
C ALA A 31 9.54 -12.94 1.31
N ARG A 32 9.30 -13.82 0.32
CA ARG A 32 8.33 -14.92 0.44
C ARG A 32 8.70 -15.89 1.57
N ARG A 33 9.97 -16.31 1.64
CA ARG A 33 10.47 -17.20 2.71
C ARG A 33 10.38 -16.56 4.09
N LEU A 34 10.67 -15.25 4.20
CA LEU A 34 10.48 -14.50 5.44
C LEU A 34 9.00 -14.46 5.86
N LEU A 35 8.09 -14.17 4.93
CA LEU A 35 6.65 -14.14 5.23
C LEU A 35 6.10 -15.52 5.60
N ASP A 36 6.54 -16.59 4.94
CA ASP A 36 6.19 -17.97 5.28
C ASP A 36 6.76 -18.36 6.67
N PHE A 37 7.99 -17.95 6.98
CA PHE A 37 8.61 -18.14 8.29
C PHE A 37 7.85 -17.42 9.40
N PHE A 38 7.49 -16.15 9.21
CA PHE A 38 6.66 -15.41 10.18
C PHE A 38 5.25 -16.03 10.31
N ARG A 39 4.69 -16.62 9.25
CA ARG A 39 3.41 -17.34 9.35
C ARG A 39 3.50 -18.61 10.21
N GLU A 40 4.68 -19.24 10.26
CA GLU A 40 4.95 -20.46 11.02
C GLU A 40 5.44 -20.18 12.46
N GLU A 41 6.18 -19.09 12.69
CA GLU A 41 6.67 -18.67 14.00
C GLU A 41 5.76 -17.61 14.66
N THR A 42 5.05 -18.05 15.69
CA THR A 42 4.47 -17.30 16.83
C THR A 42 3.70 -15.99 16.55
N PRO A 43 2.38 -15.93 16.85
CA PRO A 43 1.54 -14.73 16.67
C PRO A 43 1.98 -13.47 17.45
N ASP A 44 2.67 -13.60 18.59
CA ASP A 44 2.87 -12.49 19.55
C ASP A 44 3.90 -11.43 19.10
N GLU A 45 4.94 -11.80 18.35
CA GLU A 45 5.89 -10.83 17.79
C GLU A 45 5.34 -10.13 16.54
N LEU A 46 4.42 -10.80 15.83
CA LEU A 46 3.69 -10.29 14.67
C LEU A 46 2.77 -9.11 14.99
N HIS A 47 2.24 -9.04 16.21
CA HIS A 47 1.40 -7.91 16.64
C HIS A 47 2.18 -6.58 16.73
N GLN A 48 3.51 -6.62 16.72
CA GLN A 48 4.36 -5.42 16.74
C GLN A 48 4.80 -4.98 15.33
N LEU A 49 4.66 -5.84 14.32
CA LEU A 49 4.99 -5.50 12.93
C LEU A 49 3.79 -4.85 12.26
N THR A 50 3.88 -3.54 12.03
CA THR A 50 2.85 -2.83 11.28
C THR A 50 2.98 -3.14 9.79
N VAL A 51 1.85 -3.34 9.09
CA VAL A 51 1.82 -3.48 7.61
C VAL A 51 2.59 -2.35 6.95
N ARG A 52 2.57 -1.17 7.55
CA ARG A 52 3.32 0.01 7.12
C ARG A 52 4.82 -0.25 7.03
N ASP A 53 5.44 -0.73 8.11
CA ASP A 53 6.91 -0.89 8.18
C ASP A 53 7.41 -2.03 7.28
N CYS A 54 6.60 -3.08 7.12
CA CYS A 54 6.94 -4.20 6.25
C CYS A 54 6.73 -3.86 4.76
N ALA A 55 5.69 -3.09 4.42
CA ALA A 55 5.43 -2.68 3.05
C ALA A 55 6.54 -1.79 2.46
N ASP A 56 7.05 -0.84 3.25
CA ASP A 56 8.17 0.01 2.84
C ASP A 56 9.45 -0.80 2.61
N LYS A 57 9.74 -1.77 3.49
CA LYS A 57 10.90 -2.65 3.36
C LYS A 57 10.79 -3.57 2.14
N LEU A 58 9.62 -4.16 1.90
CA LEU A 58 9.35 -4.98 0.71
C LEU A 58 9.56 -4.15 -0.56
N ALA A 59 8.96 -2.97 -0.65
CA ALA A 59 9.11 -2.12 -1.82
C ALA A 59 10.58 -1.75 -2.10
N ARG A 60 11.37 -1.43 -1.07
CA ARG A 60 12.81 -1.14 -1.21
C ARG A 60 13.63 -2.36 -1.67
N MET A 61 13.33 -3.56 -1.17
CA MET A 61 14.01 -4.78 -1.61
C MET A 61 13.73 -5.10 -3.08
N HIS A 62 12.51 -4.85 -3.56
CA HIS A 62 12.12 -5.19 -4.93
C HIS A 62 12.48 -4.12 -5.96
N LEU A 63 12.41 -2.84 -5.58
CA LEU A 63 12.62 -1.72 -6.50
C LEU A 63 14.03 -1.14 -6.41
N GLY A 64 14.84 -1.57 -5.44
CA GLY A 64 16.16 -1.03 -5.15
C GLY A 64 16.09 0.38 -4.53
N GLU A 65 17.15 0.80 -3.83
CA GLU A 65 17.25 2.17 -3.32
C GLU A 65 17.64 3.19 -4.41
N ASP A 66 18.22 2.72 -5.53
CA ASP A 66 18.86 3.55 -6.57
C ASP A 66 18.39 3.28 -8.00
N ASP A 67 17.37 2.43 -8.23
CA ASP A 67 16.92 2.15 -9.59
C ASP A 67 16.05 3.32 -10.12
N ASP A 68 16.64 4.13 -11.00
CA ASP A 68 15.99 5.26 -11.67
C ASP A 68 14.74 4.86 -12.48
N ALA A 69 14.52 3.54 -12.66
CA ALA A 69 13.46 2.96 -13.45
C ALA A 69 12.05 3.11 -12.86
N VAL A 70 11.86 3.05 -11.53
CA VAL A 70 10.52 3.09 -10.90
C VAL A 70 10.54 3.88 -9.59
N ALA A 71 9.72 4.94 -9.51
CA ALA A 71 9.55 5.70 -8.28
C ALA A 71 8.52 5.04 -7.35
N PHE A 72 8.81 4.98 -6.05
CA PHE A 72 7.90 4.44 -5.05
C PHE A 72 7.50 5.49 -4.01
N ALA A 73 6.21 5.54 -3.69
CA ALA A 73 5.69 6.32 -2.58
C ALA A 73 4.64 5.49 -1.84
N HIS A 74 4.59 5.67 -0.53
CA HIS A 74 3.66 4.96 0.32
C HIS A 74 3.02 5.90 1.31
N TRP A 75 1.70 5.82 1.38
CA TRP A 75 0.88 6.51 2.35
C TRP A 75 0.09 5.52 3.19
N HIS A 76 0.29 5.58 4.51
CA HIS A 76 -0.52 4.86 5.46
C HIS A 76 -1.60 5.79 6.01
N VAL A 77 -2.87 5.38 5.90
CA VAL A 77 -4.02 6.12 6.41
C VAL A 77 -4.12 5.91 7.93
N PRO A 78 -3.97 6.96 8.76
CA PRO A 78 -4.02 6.85 10.20
C PRO A 78 -5.40 6.40 10.70
N GLU A 79 -5.40 5.50 11.68
CA GLU A 79 -6.59 5.16 12.44
C GLU A 79 -7.16 6.42 13.12
N ALA A 80 -8.48 6.60 13.06
CA ALA A 80 -9.20 7.80 13.54
C ALA A 80 -9.03 9.09 12.73
N SER A 81 -8.48 9.03 11.51
CA SER A 81 -8.66 10.13 10.56
C SER A 81 -10.15 10.24 10.25
N GLU A 82 -10.77 11.39 10.54
CA GLU A 82 -11.94 11.78 9.75
C GLU A 82 -11.43 11.81 8.32
N CYS A 83 -11.76 10.79 7.52
CA CYS A 83 -11.39 10.61 6.11
C CYS A 83 -11.97 11.74 5.26
N SER A 84 -11.60 12.97 5.58
CA SER A 84 -12.10 14.18 4.99
C SER A 84 -11.46 14.30 3.61
N PRO A 85 -12.23 14.71 2.59
CA PRO A 85 -11.69 14.89 1.25
C PRO A 85 -10.57 15.93 1.15
N LEU A 86 -10.41 16.82 2.13
CA LEU A 86 -9.29 17.77 2.12
C LEU A 86 -8.00 17.11 2.60
N TRP A 87 -8.08 16.30 3.66
CA TRP A 87 -6.92 15.67 4.27
C TRP A 87 -6.29 14.61 3.35
N ILE A 88 -7.14 13.74 2.79
CA ILE A 88 -6.71 12.71 1.83
C ILE A 88 -6.10 13.36 0.59
N ARG A 89 -6.70 14.44 0.07
CA ARG A 89 -6.16 15.18 -1.08
C ARG A 89 -4.77 15.71 -0.77
N GLN A 90 -4.59 16.34 0.39
CA GLN A 90 -3.29 16.85 0.81
C GLN A 90 -2.24 15.74 0.91
N ALA A 91 -2.60 14.62 1.53
CA ALA A 91 -1.69 13.48 1.70
C ALA A 91 -1.28 12.87 0.35
N ILE A 92 -2.25 12.53 -0.50
CA ILE A 92 -1.98 11.96 -1.83
C ILE A 92 -1.18 12.95 -2.68
N VAL A 93 -1.51 14.24 -2.70
CA VAL A 93 -0.71 15.24 -3.43
C VAL A 93 0.71 15.32 -2.89
N GLY A 94 0.90 15.17 -1.58
CA GLY A 94 2.22 15.09 -0.94
C GLY A 94 3.05 13.93 -1.47
N GLU A 95 2.46 12.74 -1.57
CA GLU A 95 3.11 11.55 -2.13
C GLU A 95 3.33 11.66 -3.64
N MET A 96 2.34 12.15 -4.39
CA MET A 96 2.43 12.36 -5.83
C MET A 96 3.57 13.31 -6.22
N LYS A 97 3.88 14.31 -5.38
CA LYS A 97 5.04 15.18 -5.58
C LYS A 97 6.37 14.42 -5.48
N LYS A 98 6.47 13.38 -4.65
CA LYS A 98 7.67 12.52 -4.56
C LYS A 98 7.85 11.67 -5.82
N LEU A 99 6.74 11.34 -6.48
CA LEU A 99 6.71 10.56 -7.72
C LEU A 99 6.88 11.43 -8.99
N ALA A 100 6.80 12.76 -8.87
CA ALA A 100 6.84 13.67 -10.00
C ALA A 100 8.18 13.60 -10.75
N GLY A 101 8.13 13.73 -12.08
CA GLY A 101 9.32 13.70 -12.94
C GLY A 101 9.81 12.29 -13.31
N ARG A 102 9.15 11.24 -12.83
CA ARG A 102 9.52 9.84 -13.07
C ARG A 102 8.57 9.19 -14.08
N ARG A 103 9.12 8.41 -15.01
CA ARG A 103 8.36 7.79 -16.11
C ARG A 103 7.51 6.61 -15.64
N ARG A 104 7.93 5.90 -14.60
CA ARG A 104 7.19 4.80 -13.98
C ARG A 104 7.12 5.05 -12.48
N ALA A 105 5.96 4.85 -11.88
CA ALA A 105 5.74 5.13 -10.47
C ALA A 105 4.72 4.18 -9.85
N LEU A 106 4.89 3.88 -8.57
CA LEU A 106 4.00 3.07 -7.76
C LEU A 106 3.62 3.85 -6.50
N LEU A 107 2.31 4.03 -6.30
CA LEU A 107 1.74 4.58 -5.08
C LEU A 107 1.06 3.44 -4.29
N LEU A 108 1.56 3.16 -3.10
CA LEU A 108 0.92 2.25 -2.16
C LEU A 108 0.11 3.04 -1.13
N VAL A 109 -1.14 2.64 -0.91
CA VAL A 109 -2.01 3.17 0.14
C VAL A 109 -2.41 2.02 1.05
N THR A 110 -2.06 2.12 2.34
CA THR A 110 -2.42 1.09 3.34
C THR A 110 -3.27 1.67 4.46
N GLY A 111 -4.03 0.84 5.18
CA GLY A 111 -4.75 1.27 6.39
C GLY A 111 -6.11 1.93 6.14
N LEU A 112 -6.57 1.96 4.88
CA LEU A 112 -7.84 2.61 4.53
C LEU A 112 -9.05 1.92 5.19
N ARG A 113 -8.99 0.60 5.32
CA ARG A 113 -10.07 -0.19 5.94
C ARG A 113 -10.18 0.10 7.43
N GLU A 114 -9.05 0.17 8.11
CA GLU A 114 -8.91 0.47 9.54
C GLU A 114 -9.36 1.90 9.85
N ALA A 115 -9.06 2.86 8.97
CA ALA A 115 -9.52 4.23 9.08
C ALA A 115 -11.06 4.35 9.00
N ILE A 116 -11.71 3.57 8.13
CA ILE A 116 -13.18 3.59 7.95
C ILE A 116 -13.91 2.74 8.98
N CYS A 117 -13.30 1.62 9.38
CA CYS A 117 -13.84 0.69 10.35
C CYS A 117 -12.79 0.44 11.44
N PRO A 118 -12.72 1.32 12.45
CA PRO A 118 -11.79 1.15 13.56
C PRO A 118 -12.02 -0.16 14.29
N SER A 119 -10.99 -0.60 15.00
CA SER A 119 -10.98 -1.87 15.75
C SER A 119 -12.20 -2.00 16.66
N GLY A 120 -12.91 -3.13 16.55
CA GLY A 120 -14.16 -3.40 17.27
C GLY A 120 -15.44 -2.93 16.55
N GLY A 121 -15.33 -2.26 15.40
CA GLY A 121 -16.48 -1.86 14.58
C GLY A 121 -17.03 -2.98 13.68
N TYR A 122 -18.35 -2.98 13.44
CA TYR A 122 -18.97 -3.86 12.44
C TYR A 122 -18.80 -3.32 11.01
N TRP A 123 -18.45 -4.18 10.07
CA TRP A 123 -18.42 -3.84 8.65
C TRP A 123 -19.86 -3.78 8.11
N THR A 124 -20.39 -2.58 7.93
CA THR A 124 -21.74 -2.35 7.39
C THR A 124 -21.68 -1.98 5.91
N LYS A 125 -22.80 -2.12 5.20
CA LYS A 125 -22.93 -1.69 3.81
C LYS A 125 -22.58 -0.20 3.62
N ALA A 126 -22.93 0.64 4.59
CA ALA A 126 -22.57 2.06 4.56
C ALA A 126 -21.05 2.29 4.62
N ARG A 127 -20.33 1.49 5.42
CA ARG A 127 -18.85 1.53 5.49
C ARG A 127 -18.19 0.99 4.23
N GLU A 128 -18.77 -0.05 3.62
CA GLU A 128 -18.33 -0.56 2.32
C GLU A 128 -18.50 0.49 1.21
N ASP A 129 -19.65 1.17 1.18
CA ASP A 129 -19.91 2.25 0.21
C ASP A 129 -18.99 3.45 0.45
N GLN A 130 -18.63 3.74 1.70
CA GLN A 130 -17.65 4.77 2.04
C GLN A 130 -16.25 4.35 1.58
N PHE A 131 -15.84 3.11 1.81
CA PHE A 131 -14.56 2.57 1.36
C PHE A 131 -14.41 2.65 -0.15
N ARG A 132 -15.42 2.22 -0.91
CA ARG A 132 -15.41 2.32 -2.37
C ARG A 132 -15.31 3.77 -2.82
N ARG A 133 -16.11 4.68 -2.23
CA ARG A 133 -16.05 6.11 -2.57
C ARG A 133 -14.68 6.73 -2.34
N VAL A 134 -14.03 6.42 -1.21
CA VAL A 134 -12.69 6.96 -0.92
C VAL A 134 -11.66 6.37 -1.88
N ARG A 135 -11.72 5.07 -2.16
CA ARG A 135 -10.83 4.42 -3.13
C ARG A 135 -10.98 5.02 -4.52
N ASP A 136 -12.20 5.10 -5.03
CA ASP A 136 -12.48 5.61 -6.39
C ASP A 136 -12.05 7.08 -6.51
N TRP A 137 -12.21 7.87 -5.43
CA TRP A 137 -11.76 9.24 -5.40
C TRP A 137 -10.22 9.40 -5.30
N ILE A 138 -9.52 8.48 -4.62
CA ILE A 138 -8.05 8.40 -4.67
C ILE A 138 -7.60 8.10 -6.11
N ASP A 139 -8.23 7.13 -6.77
CA ASP A 139 -7.92 6.78 -8.16
C ASP A 139 -8.12 7.97 -9.10
N GLU A 140 -9.26 8.67 -9.00
CA GLU A 140 -9.51 9.89 -9.79
C GLU A 140 -8.45 10.97 -9.55
N LEU A 141 -8.08 11.19 -8.29
CA LEU A 141 -7.12 12.23 -7.92
C LEU A 141 -5.72 11.91 -8.45
N VAL A 142 -5.34 10.65 -8.39
CA VAL A 142 -4.07 10.17 -8.92
C VAL A 142 -4.05 10.23 -10.45
N CYS A 143 -5.12 9.81 -11.12
CA CYS A 143 -5.27 9.94 -12.57
C CYS A 143 -5.19 11.39 -13.04
N ALA A 144 -5.75 12.34 -12.27
CA ALA A 144 -5.65 13.77 -12.59
C ALA A 144 -4.23 14.33 -12.46
N TRP A 145 -3.38 13.71 -11.65
CA TRP A 145 -1.98 14.10 -11.45
C TRP A 145 -0.99 13.35 -12.34
N ALA A 146 -1.37 12.18 -12.86
CA ALA A 146 -0.53 11.42 -13.79
C ALA A 146 -0.31 12.20 -15.09
N SER A 147 0.94 12.34 -15.51
CA SER A 147 1.24 12.88 -16.84
C SER A 147 0.90 11.83 -17.91
N ARG A 148 0.56 12.26 -19.14
CA ARG A 148 0.19 11.36 -20.26
C ARG A 148 1.23 10.28 -20.59
N GLU A 149 2.48 10.48 -20.20
CA GLU A 149 3.59 9.56 -20.46
C GLU A 149 4.01 8.76 -19.22
N SER A 150 3.41 9.03 -18.05
CA SER A 150 3.72 8.33 -16.81
C SER A 150 2.93 7.03 -16.71
N GLN A 151 3.64 5.93 -16.44
CA GLN A 151 3.04 4.65 -16.06
C GLN A 151 2.93 4.61 -14.54
N LEU A 152 1.78 5.07 -14.03
CA LEU A 152 1.49 5.12 -12.61
C LEU A 152 0.55 3.99 -12.21
N GLN A 153 0.93 3.22 -11.20
CA GLN A 153 0.10 2.19 -10.60
C GLN A 153 -0.26 2.58 -9.16
N VAL A 154 -1.53 2.44 -8.79
CA VAL A 154 -2.03 2.67 -7.43
C VAL A 154 -2.48 1.34 -6.86
N ILE A 155 -2.02 1.03 -5.65
CA ILE A 155 -2.42 -0.17 -4.92
C ILE A 155 -2.98 0.28 -3.57
N VAL A 156 -4.23 -0.09 -3.27
CA VAL A 156 -4.90 0.22 -2.00
C VAL A 156 -5.15 -1.09 -1.26
N ILE A 157 -4.58 -1.22 -0.05
CA ILE A 157 -4.61 -2.45 0.78
C ILE A 157 -5.19 -2.16 2.16
#